data_AF-A0A920NEZ8-F1
#
_entry.id   AF-A0A920NEZ8-F1
#
_cell.length_a   1.000
_cell.length_b   1.000
_cell.length_c   1.000
_cell.angle_alpha   90.00
_cell.angle_beta   90.00
_cell.angle_gamma   90.00
#
_symmetry.space_group_name_H-M   'P 1'
#
loop_
_entity.id
_entity.type
_entity.pdbx_description
1 polymer ?
#
loop_
_entity_poly.entity_id
_entity_poly.type
_entity_poly.pdbx_seq_one_letter_code
_entity_poly.pdbx_strand_id
1 'polypeptide(L)' 'MTVVLSGGFSDAFGSIVVGMWLCGAFTMCTRAQKWTQEKIVYVLWLLMGPPRMKGPLGFFLNRLKFW' A
#
# COMPACT_ATOMS: atom_id res chain seq x y z
N MET A 1 -1.08 -9.50 4.00
CA MET A 1 -0.55 -9.17 5.35
C MET A 1 0.56 -8.15 5.18
N THR A 2 0.58 -7.10 5.99
CA THR A 2 1.57 -6.03 5.86
C THR A 2 2.16 -5.67 7.21
N VAL A 3 3.49 -5.53 7.27
CA VAL A 3 4.24 -5.14 8.48
C VAL A 3 5.10 -3.92 8.16
N VAL A 4 5.02 -2.88 8.98
CA VAL A 4 5.89 -1.70 8.86
C VAL A 4 7.13 -1.87 9.73
N LEU A 5 8.29 -1.95 9.08
CA LEU A 5 9.58 -2.19 9.72
C LEU A 5 10.30 -0.89 10.10
N SER A 6 10.06 0.21 9.38
CA SER A 6 10.66 1.52 9.65
C SER A 6 9.78 2.65 9.14
N GLY A 7 9.82 3.80 9.79
CA GLY A 7 9.09 5.01 9.43
C GLY A 7 7.56 4.90 9.62
N GLY A 8 6.82 5.58 8.77
CA GLY A 8 5.37 5.53 8.80
C GLY A 8 4.76 6.20 7.57
N PHE A 9 3.51 5.86 7.29
CA PHE A 9 2.74 6.48 6.22
C PHE A 9 1.29 6.62 6.66
N SER A 10 0.64 7.67 6.18
CA SER A 10 -0.80 7.84 6.35
C SER A 10 -1.52 7.49 5.08
N ASP A 11 -2.66 6.81 5.20
CA ASP A 11 -3.59 6.51 4.12
C ASP A 11 -4.99 7.05 4.48
N ALA A 12 -5.98 6.87 3.61
CA ALA A 12 -7.36 7.32 3.83
C ALA A 12 -8.02 6.77 5.12
N PHE A 13 -7.48 5.69 5.68
CA PHE A 13 -7.99 5.04 6.89
C PHE A 13 -7.24 5.44 8.17
N GLY A 14 -6.18 6.24 8.07
CA GLY A 14 -5.41 6.71 9.22
C GLY A 14 -3.90 6.62 9.04
N SER A 15 -3.17 6.90 10.12
CA SER A 15 -1.71 6.83 10.17
C SER A 15 -1.23 5.43 10.58
N ILE A 16 -0.25 4.92 9.86
CA ILE A 16 0.36 3.61 10.09
C ILE A 16 1.84 3.83 10.39
N VAL A 17 2.29 3.34 11.54
CA VAL A 17 3.65 3.56 12.07
C VAL A 17 4.41 2.26 12.27
N VAL A 18 5.72 2.35 12.50
CA VAL A 18 6.59 1.21 12.85
C VAL A 18 5.94 0.29 13.87
N GLY A 19 6.03 -1.02 13.61
CA GLY A 19 5.54 -2.06 14.51
C GLY A 19 4.04 -2.33 14.39
N MET A 20 3.30 -1.54 13.60
CA MET A 20 1.91 -1.87 13.30
C MET A 20 1.83 -3.07 12.36
N TRP A 21 1.01 -4.04 12.77
CA TRP A 21 0.65 -5.19 11.96
C TRP A 21 -0.74 -5.00 11.37
N LEU A 22 -0.86 -5.15 10.06
CA LEU A 22 -2.11 -4.99 9.35
C LEU A 22 -2.48 -6.31 8.67
N CYS A 23 -3.57 -6.89 9.17
CA CYS A 23 -4.15 -8.14 8.70
C CYS A 23 -5.51 -7.87 8.04
N GLY A 24 -5.82 -8.63 6.99
CA GLY A 24 -7.04 -8.46 6.18
C GLY A 24 -6.77 -7.85 4.81
N ALA A 25 -7.85 -7.64 4.04
CA ALA A 25 -7.85 -6.93 2.77
C ALA A 25 -7.66 -5.42 2.99
N PHE A 26 -6.64 -5.06 3.78
CA PHE A 26 -6.22 -3.67 3.94
C PHE A 26 -5.72 -3.23 2.57
N THR A 27 -6.61 -2.58 1.82
CA THR A 27 -6.28 -1.98 0.54
C THR A 27 -5.45 -0.75 0.84
N MET A 28 -4.16 -0.94 1.10
CA MET A 28 -3.13 0.12 1.09
C MET A 28 -2.94 0.75 -0.30
N CYS A 29 -3.92 0.60 -1.17
CA CYS A 29 -3.95 1.11 -2.52
C CYS A 29 -5.06 2.16 -2.62
N THR A 30 -5.12 3.10 -1.66
CA THR A 30 -5.85 4.33 -1.90
C THR A 30 -4.88 5.39 -2.39
N ARG A 31 -5.40 6.30 -3.21
CA ARG A 31 -4.67 7.34 -3.94
C ARG A 31 -3.97 8.37 -3.03
N ALA A 32 -4.03 8.18 -1.70
CA ALA A 32 -3.71 9.17 -0.68
C ALA A 32 -2.65 8.68 0.33
N GLN A 33 -1.74 7.78 -0.08
CA GLN A 33 -0.60 7.45 0.77
C GLN A 33 0.38 8.63 0.85
N LYS A 34 0.47 9.23 2.03
CA LYS A 34 1.46 10.28 2.35
C LYS A 34 2.53 9.70 3.26
N TRP A 35 3.75 9.67 2.76
CA TRP A 35 4.91 9.16 3.47
C TRP A 35 5.45 10.22 4.42
N THR A 36 5.83 9.82 5.63
CA THR A 36 6.59 10.71 6.51
C THR A 36 7.99 10.89 5.93
N GLN A 37 8.37 12.14 5.65
CA GLN A 37 9.62 12.46 4.93
C GLN A 37 10.88 12.29 5.79
N GLU A 38 10.73 12.11 7.11
CA GLU A 38 11.84 12.11 8.06
C GLU A 38 12.63 10.80 8.10
N LYS A 39 12.06 9.68 7.61
CA LYS A 39 12.71 8.36 7.65
C LYS A 39 12.38 7.55 6.41
N ILE A 40 13.34 6.71 5.98
CA ILE A 40 13.09 5.69 4.96
C ILE A 40 12.07 4.70 5.51
N VAL A 41 10.96 4.55 4.78
CA VAL A 41 9.86 3.69 5.17
C VAL A 41 10.05 2.31 4.57
N TYR A 42 10.33 1.32 5.42
CA TYR A 42 10.47 -0.08 5.03
C TYR A 42 9.18 -0.83 5.38
N VAL A 43 8.57 -1.47 4.39
CA VAL A 43 7.32 -2.20 4.57
C VAL A 43 7.43 -3.59 3.95
N LEU A 44 7.13 -4.62 4.74
CA LEU A 44 7.06 -6.01 4.28
C LEU A 44 5.63 -6.33 3.84
N TRP A 45 5.47 -6.76 2.59
CA TRP A 45 4.18 -7.05 1.97
C TRP A 45 4.08 -8.52 1.59
N LEU A 46 3.10 -9.21 2.17
CA LEU A 46 2.66 -10.53 1.75
C LEU A 46 1.35 -10.38 0.98
N LEU A 47 1.46 -10.42 -0.35
CA LEU A 47 0.36 -10.31 -1.29
C LEU A 47 -0.22 -11.71 -1.57
N MET A 48 -1.54 -11.83 -1.51
CA MET A 48 -2.26 -13.05 -1.89
C MET A 48 -2.59 -13.10 -3.41
N GLY A 49 -2.11 -12.13 -4.18
CA GLY A 49 -2.34 -12.01 -5.61
C GLY A 49 -1.69 -10.74 -6.20
N PRO A 50 -1.69 -10.58 -7.53
CA PRO A 50 -1.04 -9.45 -8.18
C PRO A 50 -1.75 -8.12 -7.82
N PRO A 51 -0.99 -7.04 -7.60
CA PRO A 51 -1.56 -5.73 -7.35
C PRO A 51 -2.34 -5.26 -8.59
N ARG A 52 -3.50 -4.64 -8.36
CA ARG A 52 -4.32 -4.05 -9.43
C ARG A 52 -4.40 -2.56 -9.29
N MET A 53 -4.17 -1.84 -10.39
CA MET A 53 -4.45 -0.41 -10.43
C MET A 53 -5.96 -0.17 -10.42
N LYS A 54 -6.42 0.77 -9.60
CA LYS A 54 -7.83 1.20 -9.53
C LYS A 54 -8.05 2.46 -10.37
N GLY A 55 -9.27 2.64 -10.87
CA GLY A 55 -9.69 3.78 -11.68
C GLY A 55 -9.69 3.50 -13.20
N PRO A 56 -10.16 4.46 -14.02
CA PRO A 56 -10.32 4.27 -15.46
C PRO A 56 -9.01 3.89 -16.16
N LEU A 57 -7.90 4.55 -15.81
CA LEU A 57 -6.58 4.21 -16.33
C LEU A 57 -6.13 2.79 -15.89
N GLY A 58 -6.44 2.42 -14.64
CA GLY A 58 -6.16 1.09 -14.12
C GLY A 58 -6.91 0.00 -14.88
N PHE A 59 -8.17 0.23 -15.26
CA PHE A 59 -8.93 -0.73 -16.07
C PHE A 59 -8.23 -1.07 -17.40
N PHE A 60 -7.71 -0.05 -18.10
CA PHE A 60 -6.98 -0.26 -19.36
C PHE A 60 -5.63 -0.94 -19.15
N LEU A 61 -4.83 -0.48 -18.20
CA LEU A 61 -3.50 -1.04 -17.92
C LEU A 61 -3.57 -2.49 -17.42
N ASN A 62 -4.55 -2.78 -16.57
CA ASN A 62 -4.82 -4.13 -16.08
C ASN A 62 -5.21 -5.09 -17.22
N ARG A 63 -5.85 -4.59 -18.28
CA ARG A 63 -6.25 -5.41 -19.44
C ARG A 63 -5.08 -5.74 -20.37
N LEU A 64 -4.09 -4.84 -20.43
CA LEU A 64 -2.89 -5.00 -21.26
C LEU A 64 -1.86 -5.96 -20.65
N LYS A 65 -2.12 -6.50 -19.45
CA LYS A 65 -1.19 -7.35 -18.70
C LYS A 65 0.21 -6.75 -18.52
N PHE A 66 0.33 -5.42 -18.43
CA PHE A 66 1.58 -4.80 -17.96
C PHE A 66 1.70 -5.01 -16.44
N TRP A 67 2.14 -6.20 -16.05
CA TRP A 67 2.53 -6.56 -14.69
C TRP A 67 3.52 -7.71 -14.71
#